data_AF-A0A2D7F6H2-F1
#
_entry.id   AF-A0A2D7F6H2-F1
#
_cell.length_a   1.000
_cell.length_b   1.000
_cell.length_c   1.000
_cell.angle_alpha   90.00
_cell.angle_beta   90.00
_cell.angle_gamma   90.00
#
_symmetry.space_group_name_H-M   'P 1'
#
loop_
_entity.id
_entity.type
_entity.pdbx_description
1 polymer ?
#
loop_
_entity_poly.entity_id
_entity_poly.type
_entity_poly.pdbx_seq_one_letter_code
_entity_poly.pdbx_strand_id
1 'polypeptide(L)'
;MAESPFPSILASTSTVKKNGEVREALASNGDDGTIPRNVRHFLYPAFFPDRKRDQIASRLSELGFSTRYAECDHGLIVEEDREVASGDFDNLTEALAKMMREQGWEYDGWECAVVRIAEQEWSMRIPTDYLQMQPARWIRW
;
A
#
# COMPACT_ATOMS: atom_id res chain seq x y z
N MET A 1 -6.11 -4.85 16.95
CA MET A 1 -6.74 -4.55 15.64
C MET A 1 -7.05 -3.07 15.67
N ALA A 2 -6.32 -2.25 14.91
CA ALA A 2 -6.65 -0.83 14.80
C ALA A 2 -7.85 -0.72 13.86
N GLU A 3 -8.96 -0.15 14.36
CA GLU A 3 -10.12 0.16 13.50
C GLU A 3 -9.69 1.17 12.44
N SER A 4 -10.18 1.00 11.20
CA SER A 4 -9.84 1.93 10.12
C SER A 4 -10.30 3.34 10.50
N PRO A 5 -9.44 4.36 10.35
CA PRO A 5 -9.79 5.73 10.70
C PRO A 5 -10.71 6.40 9.66
N PHE A 6 -11.11 5.67 8.60
CA PHE A 6 -12.01 6.15 7.57
C PHE A 6 -13.43 5.66 7.80
N PRO A 7 -14.45 6.49 7.51
CA PRO A 7 -15.83 6.05 7.50
C PRO A 7 -15.99 4.89 6.49
N SER A 8 -16.83 3.91 6.82
CA SER A 8 -17.15 2.79 5.92
C SER A 8 -17.84 3.32 4.65
N ILE A 9 -17.06 3.54 3.61
CA ILE A 9 -17.53 3.92 2.27
C ILE A 9 -17.46 2.66 1.43
N LEU A 10 -18.54 2.33 0.72
CA LEU A 10 -18.52 1.24 -0.25
C LEU A 10 -17.61 1.63 -1.42
N ALA A 11 -16.56 0.85 -1.66
CA ALA A 11 -15.66 1.04 -2.78
C ALA A 11 -16.40 1.02 -4.13
N SER A 12 -15.99 1.89 -5.04
CA SER A 12 -16.54 1.89 -6.39
C SER A 12 -16.12 0.65 -7.16
N THR A 13 -16.91 0.23 -8.16
CA THR A 13 -16.58 -0.91 -9.03
C THR A 13 -15.23 -0.71 -9.74
N SER A 14 -14.84 0.53 -10.03
CA SER A 14 -13.53 0.84 -10.62
C SER A 14 -12.38 0.59 -9.65
N THR A 15 -12.53 0.96 -8.37
CA THR A 15 -11.51 0.74 -7.34
C THR A 15 -11.33 -0.74 -7.06
N VAL A 16 -12.45 -1.48 -6.88
CA VAL A 16 -12.44 -2.93 -6.69
C VAL A 16 -11.74 -3.63 -7.86
N LYS A 17 -12.02 -3.20 -9.10
CA LYS A 17 -11.37 -3.76 -10.29
C LYS A 17 -9.86 -3.54 -10.27
N LYS A 18 -9.39 -2.30 -10.04
CA LYS A 18 -7.96 -1.97 -9.98
C LYS A 18 -7.23 -2.76 -8.89
N ASN A 19 -7.81 -2.85 -7.69
CA ASN A 19 -7.23 -3.65 -6.61
C ASN A 19 -7.22 -5.14 -6.95
N GLY A 20 -8.27 -5.63 -7.64
CA GLY A 20 -8.32 -6.98 -8.18
C GLY A 20 -7.14 -7.30 -9.11
N GLU A 21 -6.78 -6.39 -10.02
CA GLU A 21 -5.63 -6.56 -10.93
C GLU A 21 -4.30 -6.71 -10.16
N VAL A 22 -4.09 -5.96 -9.07
CA VAL A 22 -2.91 -6.14 -8.21
C VAL A 22 -2.94 -7.48 -7.49
N ARG A 23 -4.10 -7.89 -6.95
CA ARG A 23 -4.27 -9.19 -6.28
C ARG A 23 -4.04 -10.36 -7.22
N GLU A 24 -4.46 -10.26 -8.49
CA GLU A 24 -4.16 -11.27 -9.52
C GLU A 24 -2.66 -11.39 -9.80
N ALA A 25 -1.94 -10.26 -9.83
CA ALA A 25 -0.49 -10.25 -9.97
C ALA A 25 0.22 -10.87 -8.76
N LEU A 26 -0.27 -10.60 -7.53
CA LEU A 26 0.20 -11.25 -6.30
C LEU A 26 -0.04 -12.76 -6.35
N ALA A 27 -1.25 -13.19 -6.72
CA ALA A 27 -1.63 -14.60 -6.80
C ALA A 27 -0.78 -15.36 -7.83
N SER A 28 -0.49 -14.72 -8.97
CA SER A 28 0.43 -15.25 -10.00
C SER A 28 1.86 -15.46 -9.49
N ASN A 29 2.22 -14.80 -8.38
CA ASN A 29 3.51 -14.93 -7.70
C ASN A 29 3.46 -15.79 -6.44
N GLY A 30 2.32 -16.47 -6.17
CA GLY A 30 2.13 -17.33 -5.01
C GLY A 30 1.80 -16.58 -3.71
N ASP A 31 1.30 -15.35 -3.80
CA ASP A 31 0.87 -14.53 -2.66
C ASP A 31 -0.63 -14.26 -2.78
N ASP A 32 -1.41 -14.66 -1.77
CA ASP A 32 -2.88 -14.53 -1.78
C ASP A 32 -3.39 -13.19 -1.23
N GLY A 33 -2.49 -12.28 -0.84
CA GLY A 33 -2.87 -10.98 -0.32
C GLY A 33 -3.22 -10.95 1.18
N THR A 34 -3.26 -12.10 1.86
CA THR A 34 -3.80 -12.22 3.23
C THR A 34 -2.77 -11.87 4.32
N ILE A 35 -1.48 -12.07 4.03
CA ILE A 35 -0.41 -11.77 4.98
C ILE A 35 -0.23 -10.24 5.06
N PRO A 36 -0.26 -9.63 6.27
CA PRO A 36 0.05 -8.21 6.44
C PRO A 36 1.41 -7.85 5.84
N ARG A 37 1.45 -6.76 5.08
CA ARG A 37 2.63 -6.30 4.36
C ARG A 37 2.72 -4.79 4.36
N ASN A 38 3.91 -4.27 4.11
CA ASN A 38 4.06 -2.85 3.89
C ASN A 38 3.44 -2.45 2.54
N VAL A 39 2.45 -1.58 2.61
CA VAL A 39 1.75 -0.99 1.46
C VAL A 39 2.19 0.45 1.35
N ARG A 40 2.46 0.89 0.12
CA ARG A 40 2.79 2.28 -0.20
C ARG A 40 1.73 2.83 -1.13
N HIS A 41 1.15 3.96 -0.76
CA HIS A 41 0.19 4.70 -1.56
C HIS A 41 0.85 5.93 -2.15
N PHE A 42 0.52 6.24 -3.40
CA PHE A 42 1.09 7.35 -4.14
C PHE A 42 0.05 8.46 -4.31
N LEU A 43 0.40 9.66 -3.84
CA LEU A 43 -0.44 10.84 -3.88
C LEU A 43 0.30 11.98 -4.58
N TYR A 44 -0.38 12.67 -5.49
CA TYR A 44 0.20 13.79 -6.23
C TYR A 44 -0.74 14.99 -6.24
N PRO A 45 -0.22 16.23 -6.26
CA PRO A 45 -1.06 17.42 -6.40
C PRO A 45 -1.67 17.47 -7.82
N ALA A 46 -3.00 17.56 -7.92
CA ALA A 46 -3.68 17.57 -9.23
C ALA A 46 -3.46 18.89 -9.98
N PHE A 47 -3.41 20.00 -9.25
CA PHE A 47 -3.13 21.33 -9.78
C PHE A 47 -2.31 22.13 -8.78
N PHE A 48 -1.13 22.59 -9.20
CA PHE A 48 -0.14 23.36 -8.43
C PHE A 48 0.56 22.60 -7.28
N PRO A 49 1.88 22.38 -7.37
CA PRO A 49 2.58 21.35 -6.59
C PRO A 49 2.61 21.51 -5.06
N ASP A 50 2.46 22.72 -4.51
CA ASP A 50 2.87 22.97 -3.12
C ASP A 50 1.75 23.44 -2.17
N ARG A 51 0.53 23.67 -2.64
CA ARG A 51 -0.54 24.12 -1.73
C ARG A 51 -1.06 22.93 -0.94
N LYS A 52 -0.59 22.80 0.31
CA LYS A 52 -1.07 21.91 1.39
C LYS A 52 -0.40 20.55 1.55
N ARG A 53 0.75 20.30 0.92
CA ARG A 53 1.50 19.04 1.10
C ARG A 53 1.74 18.69 2.57
N ASP A 54 2.28 19.63 3.35
CA ASP A 54 2.55 19.40 4.78
C ASP A 54 1.26 19.19 5.60
N GLN A 55 0.18 19.89 5.25
CA GLN A 55 -1.12 19.72 5.93
C GLN A 55 -1.71 18.34 5.66
N ILE A 56 -1.58 17.84 4.42
CA ILE A 56 -2.01 16.50 4.05
C ILE A 56 -1.15 15.44 4.75
N ALA A 57 0.17 15.62 4.77
CA ALA A 57 1.07 14.72 5.48
C ALA A 57 0.75 14.64 6.99
N SER A 58 0.53 15.79 7.65
CA SER A 58 0.10 15.84 9.05
C SER A 58 -1.23 15.12 9.26
N ARG A 59 -2.24 15.40 8.42
CA ARG A 59 -3.55 14.75 8.54
C ARG A 59 -3.46 13.23 8.37
N LEU A 60 -2.66 12.75 7.43
CA LEU A 60 -2.45 11.32 7.23
C LEU A 60 -1.69 10.68 8.41
N SER A 61 -0.74 11.41 8.99
CA SER A 61 -0.04 10.97 10.19
C SER A 61 -0.98 10.85 11.40
N GLU A 62 -1.93 11.78 11.55
CA GLU A 62 -2.99 11.71 12.58
C GLU A 62 -3.92 10.49 12.40
N LEU A 63 -4.08 10.02 11.16
CA LEU A 63 -4.82 8.81 10.82
C LEU A 63 -3.96 7.54 10.99
N GLY A 64 -2.72 7.65 11.47
CA GLY A 64 -1.84 6.53 11.77
C GLY A 64 -0.97 6.06 10.60
N PHE A 65 -0.92 6.79 9.49
CA PHE A 65 -0.01 6.48 8.39
C PHE A 65 1.39 7.03 8.65
N SER A 66 2.40 6.33 8.13
CA SER A 66 3.71 6.93 7.92
C SER A 66 3.68 7.72 6.61
N THR A 67 4.25 8.93 6.58
CA THR A 67 4.32 9.72 5.36
C THR A 67 5.75 10.09 5.03
N ARG A 68 6.14 9.94 3.76
CA ARG A 68 7.40 10.42 3.22
C ARG A 68 7.17 11.22 1.95
N TYR A 69 8.13 12.07 1.67
CA TYR A 69 8.11 12.94 0.50
C TYR A 69 8.63 12.17 -0.71
N ALA A 70 7.89 12.24 -1.83
CA ALA A 70 8.37 11.70 -3.09
C ALA A 70 9.53 12.57 -3.60
N GLU A 71 10.53 11.94 -4.22
CA GLU A 71 11.69 12.64 -4.78
C GLU A 71 11.33 13.50 -6.00
N CYS A 72 10.22 13.17 -6.67
CA CYS A 72 9.73 13.85 -7.86
C CYS A 72 8.28 14.36 -7.67
N ASP A 73 7.90 15.38 -8.45
CA ASP A 73 6.51 15.84 -8.64
C ASP A 73 5.77 16.34 -7.39
N HIS A 74 6.52 16.70 -6.35
CA HIS A 74 5.97 17.16 -5.07
C HIS A 74 4.96 16.19 -4.43
N GLY A 75 5.06 14.90 -4.79
CA GLY A 75 4.16 13.87 -4.29
C GLY A 75 4.41 13.48 -2.83
N LEU A 76 3.45 12.74 -2.29
CA LEU A 76 3.54 12.08 -1.00
C LEU A 76 3.46 10.57 -1.21
N ILE A 77 4.31 9.86 -0.50
CA ILE A 77 4.21 8.41 -0.35
C ILE A 77 3.73 8.15 1.07
N VAL A 78 2.65 7.40 1.16
CA VAL A 78 1.99 7.08 2.43
C VAL A 78 2.14 5.59 2.66
N GLU A 79 2.61 5.19 3.83
CA GLU A 79 2.95 3.81 4.14
C GLU A 79 2.15 3.31 5.34
N GLU A 80 1.66 2.07 5.25
CA GLU A 80 1.05 1.33 6.35
C GLU A 80 1.37 -0.17 6.24
N ASP A 81 1.24 -0.91 7.34
CA ASP A 81 1.28 -2.37 7.33
C ASP A 81 -0.13 -2.94 7.39
N ARG A 82 -0.53 -3.66 6.35
CA ARG A 82 -1.93 -4.10 6.18
C ARG A 82 -2.06 -5.33 5.28
N GLU A 83 -3.15 -6.08 5.47
CA GLU A 83 -3.64 -7.10 4.55
C GLU A 83 -4.35 -6.46 3.34
N VAL A 84 -4.04 -6.93 2.13
CA VAL A 84 -4.59 -6.35 0.89
C VAL A 84 -5.71 -7.18 0.25
N ALA A 85 -5.93 -8.42 0.69
CA ALA A 85 -6.98 -9.30 0.16
C ALA A 85 -8.40 -8.89 0.59
N SER A 86 -8.54 -8.10 1.66
CA SER A 86 -9.83 -7.80 2.27
C SER A 86 -10.62 -6.68 1.56
N GLY A 87 -11.94 -6.71 1.69
CA GLY A 87 -12.81 -5.61 1.24
C GLY A 87 -12.57 -4.30 2.00
N ASP A 88 -12.02 -4.36 3.21
CA ASP A 88 -11.61 -3.17 3.97
C ASP A 88 -10.49 -2.40 3.28
N PHE A 89 -9.62 -3.10 2.54
CA PHE A 89 -8.60 -2.46 1.72
C PHE A 89 -9.23 -1.71 0.52
N ASP A 90 -10.28 -2.26 -0.08
CA ASP A 90 -11.01 -1.59 -1.16
C ASP A 90 -11.69 -0.31 -0.64
N ASN A 91 -12.34 -0.38 0.51
CA ASN A 91 -12.99 0.77 1.14
C ASN A 91 -11.97 1.84 1.53
N LEU A 92 -10.80 1.43 2.02
CA LEU A 92 -9.71 2.34 2.36
C LEU A 92 -9.20 3.09 1.13
N THR A 93 -8.86 2.37 0.07
CA THR A 93 -8.31 2.98 -1.15
C THR A 93 -9.31 3.94 -1.81
N GLU A 94 -10.60 3.63 -1.78
CA GLU A 94 -11.66 4.56 -2.19
C GLU A 94 -11.72 5.80 -1.28
N ALA A 95 -11.67 5.61 0.04
CA ALA A 95 -11.71 6.71 1.00
C ALA A 95 -10.50 7.65 0.87
N LEU A 96 -9.30 7.10 0.67
CA LEU A 96 -8.09 7.86 0.37
C LEU A 96 -8.24 8.63 -0.94
N ALA A 97 -8.68 7.98 -2.02
CA ALA A 97 -8.88 8.63 -3.32
C ALA A 97 -9.89 9.77 -3.25
N LYS A 98 -11.00 9.58 -2.52
CA LYS A 98 -11.99 10.63 -2.28
C LYS A 98 -11.41 11.79 -1.47
N MET A 99 -10.73 11.50 -0.35
CA MET A 99 -10.13 12.50 0.52
C MET A 99 -9.09 13.36 -0.23
N MET A 100 -8.28 12.73 -1.08
CA MET A 100 -7.30 13.46 -1.89
C MET A 100 -7.99 14.37 -2.90
N ARG A 101 -9.00 13.86 -3.60
CA ARG A 101 -9.76 14.63 -4.59
C ARG A 101 -10.40 15.88 -3.98
N GLU A 102 -10.99 15.76 -2.79
CA GLU A 102 -11.57 16.88 -2.04
C GLU A 102 -10.53 17.95 -1.65
N GLN A 103 -9.26 17.58 -1.58
CA GLN A 103 -8.15 18.48 -1.26
C GLN A 103 -7.41 19.00 -2.50
N GLY A 104 -7.86 18.63 -3.71
CA GLY A 104 -7.19 18.99 -4.97
C GLY A 104 -5.96 18.15 -5.27
N TRP A 105 -5.90 16.94 -4.70
CA TRP A 105 -4.86 15.95 -4.90
C TRP A 105 -5.44 14.72 -5.61
N GLU A 106 -4.56 13.95 -6.22
CA GLU A 106 -4.86 12.72 -6.93
C GLU A 106 -4.24 11.53 -6.21
N TYR A 107 -5.01 10.46 -6.11
CA TYR A 107 -4.56 9.15 -5.66
C TYR A 107 -4.25 8.33 -6.91
N ASP A 108 -2.97 8.05 -7.12
CA ASP A 108 -2.51 7.38 -8.34
C ASP A 108 -2.57 5.85 -8.21
N GLY A 109 -2.37 5.35 -6.99
CA GLY A 109 -2.48 3.94 -6.70
C GLY A 109 -1.66 3.53 -5.50
N TRP A 110 -1.34 2.24 -5.45
CA TRP A 110 -0.55 1.64 -4.39
C TRP A 110 0.35 0.53 -4.91
N GLU A 111 1.42 0.25 -4.17
CA GLU A 111 2.29 -0.91 -4.37
C GLU A 111 2.50 -1.66 -3.06
N CYS A 112 2.88 -2.93 -3.14
CA CYS A 112 3.34 -3.70 -1.99
C CYS A 112 4.40 -4.73 -2.42
N ALA A 113 5.16 -5.22 -1.46
CA ALA A 113 6.05 -6.35 -1.69
C ALA A 113 5.25 -7.66 -1.78
N VAL A 114 5.67 -8.55 -2.69
CA VAL A 114 5.19 -9.94 -2.72
C VAL A 114 5.73 -10.64 -1.48
N VAL A 115 4.83 -11.18 -0.67
CA VAL A 115 5.17 -12.01 0.49
C VAL A 115 4.99 -13.46 0.12
N ARG A 116 6.10 -14.20 0.04
CA ARG A 116 6.07 -15.65 -0.02
C ARG A 116 6.33 -16.18 1.37
N ILE A 117 5.46 -17.06 1.86
CA ILE A 117 5.86 -17.95 2.94
C ILE A 117 7.00 -18.76 2.33
N ALA A 118 8.24 -18.51 2.74
CA ALA A 118 9.29 -19.47 2.49
C ALA A 118 8.80 -20.76 3.13
N GLU A 119 8.46 -21.77 2.32
CA GLU A 119 8.24 -23.12 2.82
C GLU A 119 9.42 -23.41 3.73
N GLN A 120 9.20 -23.40 5.05
CA GLN A 120 10.12 -23.97 6.00
C GLN A 120 10.03 -25.50 5.85
N GLU A 121 10.32 -26.00 4.65
CA GLU A 121 10.84 -27.34 4.44
C GLU A 121 12.35 -27.32 4.73
N TRP A 122 12.71 -26.97 5.97
CA TRP A 122 13.98 -27.39 6.54
C TRP A 122 13.68 -28.33 7.70
N SER A 123 13.48 -29.58 7.30
CA SER A 123 13.92 -30.75 8.03
C SER A 123 15.14 -30.45 8.91
N MET A 124 15.14 -31.06 10.09
CA MET A 124 16.35 -31.47 10.81
C MET A 124 17.58 -31.58 9.87
N ARG A 125 18.65 -30.88 10.25
CA ARG A 125 20.04 -30.88 9.71
C ARG A 125 20.31 -29.88 8.56
N ILE A 126 21.08 -28.83 8.87
CA ILE A 126 22.44 -28.53 8.35
C ILE A 126 22.93 -27.19 9.01
N PRO A 127 24.25 -26.99 9.22
CA PRO A 127 24.81 -26.05 10.23
C PRO A 127 24.84 -24.56 9.84
N THR A 128 25.04 -23.75 10.88
CA THR A 128 24.89 -22.30 11.10
C THR A 128 25.55 -21.30 10.13
N ASP A 129 26.27 -21.72 9.10
CA ASP A 129 26.94 -20.75 8.20
C ASP A 129 26.30 -20.84 6.82
N TYR A 130 25.47 -19.85 6.45
CA TYR A 130 25.24 -19.35 5.08
C TYR A 130 23.91 -18.56 5.02
N LEU A 131 23.91 -17.32 5.51
CA LEU A 131 22.90 -16.32 5.15
C LEU A 131 23.47 -15.41 4.04
N GLN A 132 23.30 -15.82 2.78
CA GLN A 132 23.38 -14.89 1.65
C GLN A 132 21.96 -14.39 1.36
N MET A 133 21.68 -13.14 1.77
CA MET A 133 20.45 -12.43 1.45
C MET A 133 20.36 -12.20 -0.06
N GLN A 134 19.34 -12.76 -0.71
CA GLN A 134 18.96 -12.40 -2.08
C GLN A 134 18.17 -11.07 -2.04
N PRO A 135 18.36 -10.15 -3.01
CA PRO A 135 17.70 -8.85 -3.00
C PRO A 135 16.20 -8.96 -3.33
N ALA A 136 15.38 -8.22 -2.58
CA ALA A 136 13.94 -8.13 -2.78
C ALA A 136 13.60 -7.60 -4.18
N ARG A 137 12.76 -8.34 -4.92
CA ARG A 137 12.17 -7.89 -6.19
C ARG A 137 10.89 -7.10 -5.89
N TRP A 138 10.92 -5.81 -6.19
CA TRP A 138 9.76 -4.93 -6.13
C TRP A 138 9.00 -5.03 -7.45
N ILE A 139 7.68 -5.23 -7.39
CA ILE A 139 6.79 -5.13 -8.56
C ILE A 139 6.18 -3.73 -8.53
N ARG A 140 6.38 -2.99 -9.62
CA ARG A 140 5.90 -1.63 -9.81
C ARG A 140 4.72 -1.64 -10.79
N TRP A 141 3.77 -0.75 -10.57
CA TRP A 141 2.87 -0.24 -11.60
C TRP A 141 3.56 0.90 -12.36
#